data_AF-A0A672LPG9-F1
#
_entry.id   AF-A0A672LPG9-F1
#
_cell.length_a   1.000
_cell.length_b   1.000
_cell.length_c   1.000
_cell.angle_alpha   90.00
_cell.angle_beta   90.00
_cell.angle_gamma   90.00
#
_symmetry.space_group_name_H-M   'P 1'
#
loop_
_entity.id
_entity.type
_entity.pdbx_description
1 polymer ?
#
loop_
_entity_poly.entity_id
_entity_poly.type
_entity_poly.pdbx_seq_one_letter_code
_entity_poly.pdbx_strand_id
1 'polypeptide(L)'
;MSEHLAPQIAAYEREIGTLREELLKEIGHLEEKKEAAVKAALSLCLCVESPALQKRLSALPPTLRTMKTDYASLRSQVRNFSDFYETAIKEIMAAINEMSEANKDLLEKYRKEVALRRKYHEQLVELKGNIRVLCRVKPVLKEDQHEEGQAVVVTTDPNNESALTVLSKGKAKNFELDKVFHPQATQEEVFQEIEPLITSCIDGYHVCIFAYGQTGSGKTYSMEGTVENPGINQRALKHLFNEIEERKDMWTYTVSVSSVEIYNEVLRDLLSKDGEKLDIKINPDGTGQLHVPGLRVMEVKSFQHIKKVIPPLKAITILE
;
A
#
# COMPACT_ATOMS: atom_id res chain seq x y z
N MET A 1 -11.09 6.05 29.31
CA MET A 1 -9.72 6.07 29.90
C MET A 1 -9.34 7.43 30.50
N SER A 2 -10.13 8.52 30.33
CA SER A 2 -9.81 9.85 30.87
C SER A 2 -10.42 10.18 32.25
N GLU A 3 -11.46 9.48 32.71
CA GLU A 3 -12.14 9.80 33.98
C GLU A 3 -11.34 9.45 35.25
N HIS A 4 -10.38 8.54 35.17
CA HIS A 4 -9.56 8.14 36.32
C HIS A 4 -8.31 9.01 36.55
N LEU A 5 -7.86 9.77 35.54
CA LEU A 5 -6.63 10.57 35.64
C LEU A 5 -6.84 11.94 36.32
N ALA A 6 -7.99 12.57 36.10
CA ALA A 6 -8.31 13.88 36.65
C ALA A 6 -8.24 13.96 38.20
N PRO A 7 -8.82 13.01 38.98
CA PRO A 7 -8.70 13.07 40.44
C PRO A 7 -7.27 12.83 40.94
N GLN A 8 -6.46 12.08 40.18
CA GLN A 8 -5.07 11.77 40.52
C GLN A 8 -4.16 12.99 40.30
N ILE A 9 -4.37 13.74 39.23
CA ILE A 9 -3.70 15.03 38.98
C ILE A 9 -4.03 16.03 40.10
N ALA A 10 -5.31 16.15 40.48
CA ALA A 10 -5.74 17.04 41.55
C ALA A 10 -5.22 16.64 42.95
N ALA A 11 -4.84 15.38 43.14
CA ALA A 11 -4.18 14.92 44.36
C ALA A 11 -2.69 15.35 44.36
N TYR A 12 -1.99 15.16 43.25
CA TYR A 12 -0.59 15.58 43.10
C TYR A 12 -0.43 17.10 43.17
N GLU A 13 -1.35 17.88 42.60
CA GLU A 13 -1.33 19.35 42.70
C GLU A 13 -1.45 19.84 44.15
N ARG A 14 -2.26 19.16 44.97
CA ARG A 14 -2.38 19.46 46.41
C ARG A 14 -1.10 19.12 47.16
N GLU A 15 -0.50 17.97 46.89
CA GLU A 15 0.73 17.51 47.52
C GLU A 15 1.93 18.42 47.18
N ILE A 16 2.01 18.89 45.93
CA ILE A 16 2.99 19.90 45.51
C ILE A 16 2.74 21.23 46.24
N GLY A 17 1.49 21.62 46.43
CA GLY A 17 1.11 22.81 47.20
C GLY A 17 1.60 22.76 48.64
N THR A 18 1.37 21.64 49.33
CA THR A 18 1.80 21.46 50.73
C THR A 18 3.32 21.44 50.87
N LEU A 19 4.01 20.72 49.97
CA LEU A 19 5.48 20.67 49.97
C LEU A 19 6.10 22.04 49.72
N ARG A 20 5.47 22.88 48.89
CA ARG A 20 5.92 24.24 48.62
C ARG A 20 5.78 25.16 49.84
N GLU A 21 4.69 25.03 50.59
CA GLU A 21 4.50 25.76 51.85
C GLU A 21 5.52 25.35 52.93
N GLU A 22 5.78 24.05 53.07
CA GLU A 22 6.79 23.55 54.01
C GLU A 22 8.19 24.06 53.65
N LEU A 23 8.56 24.01 52.37
CA LEU A 23 9.85 24.53 51.91
C LEU A 23 10.00 26.03 52.20
N LEU A 24 8.95 26.84 52.03
CA LEU A 24 8.99 28.27 52.33
C LEU A 24 9.17 28.54 53.83
N LYS A 25 8.55 27.74 54.70
CA LYS A 25 8.76 27.83 56.16
C LYS A 25 10.19 27.46 56.53
N GLU A 26 10.73 26.40 55.93
CA GLU A 26 12.11 25.97 56.15
C GLU A 26 13.11 27.06 55.73
N ILE A 27 12.90 27.69 54.56
CA ILE A 27 13.72 28.81 54.09
C ILE A 27 13.67 29.99 55.07
N GLY A 28 12.48 30.38 55.54
CA GLY A 28 12.34 31.47 56.51
C GLY A 28 13.07 31.18 57.82
N HIS A 29 12.93 29.96 58.35
CA HIS A 29 13.63 29.54 59.56
C HIS A 29 15.16 29.51 59.39
N LEU A 30 15.65 29.09 58.21
CA LEU A 30 17.08 29.13 57.89
C LEU A 30 17.60 30.56 57.72
N GLU A 31 16.80 31.47 57.18
CA GLU A 31 17.15 32.90 57.08
C GLU A 31 17.26 33.54 58.47
N GLU A 32 16.31 33.28 59.37
CA GLU A 32 16.38 33.75 60.77
C GLU A 32 17.61 33.17 61.49
N LYS A 33 17.89 31.87 61.34
CA LYS A 33 19.09 31.24 61.90
C LYS A 33 20.37 31.86 61.36
N LYS A 34 20.42 32.14 60.04
CA LYS A 34 21.56 32.81 59.41
C LYS A 34 21.73 34.23 59.98
N GLU A 35 20.65 34.99 60.12
CA GLU A 35 20.71 36.36 60.64
C GLU A 35 21.14 36.39 62.10
N ALA A 36 20.66 35.46 62.92
CA ALA A 36 21.12 35.26 64.29
C ALA A 36 22.61 34.86 64.35
N ALA A 37 23.07 33.94 63.51
CA ALA A 37 24.46 33.51 63.45
C ALA A 37 25.40 34.63 62.98
N VAL A 38 24.98 35.45 62.00
CA VAL A 38 25.73 36.63 61.54
C VAL A 38 25.86 37.65 62.67
N LYS A 39 24.77 37.89 63.41
CA LYS A 39 24.77 38.83 64.55
C LYS A 39 25.67 38.35 65.69
N ALA A 40 25.67 37.04 65.97
CA ALA A 40 26.56 36.42 66.96
C ALA A 40 28.04 36.44 66.52
N ALA A 41 28.32 36.20 65.22
CA ALA A 41 29.67 36.29 64.68
C ALA A 41 30.22 37.72 64.69
N LEU A 42 29.36 38.72 64.38
CA LEU A 42 29.70 40.14 64.50
C LEU A 42 30.03 40.55 65.94
N SER A 43 29.29 40.03 66.94
CA SER A 43 29.61 40.29 68.35
C SER A 43 30.91 39.60 68.80
N LEU A 44 31.23 38.42 68.27
CA LEU A 44 32.46 37.71 68.59
C LEU A 44 33.70 38.37 67.94
N CYS A 45 33.55 38.95 66.76
CA CYS A 45 34.60 39.68 66.04
C CYS A 45 35.07 40.95 66.77
N LEU A 46 34.22 41.57 67.60
CA LEU A 46 34.59 42.73 68.41
C LEU A 46 35.58 42.37 69.54
N CYS A 47 35.89 41.09 69.76
CA CYS A 47 36.75 40.61 70.86
C CYS A 47 38.04 39.91 70.40
N VAL A 48 38.37 39.80 69.10
CA VAL A 48 39.53 39.01 68.63
C VAL A 48 40.38 39.79 67.60
N GLU A 49 41.53 40.31 68.04
CA GLU A 49 42.56 40.94 67.18
C GLU A 49 43.50 39.88 66.56
N SER A 50 42.99 39.03 65.66
CA SER A 50 43.83 38.13 64.86
C SER A 50 43.91 38.61 63.41
N PRO A 51 45.08 39.06 62.91
CA PRO A 51 45.22 39.63 61.56
C PRO A 51 44.91 38.64 60.44
N ALA A 52 45.07 37.34 60.68
CA ALA A 52 44.71 36.28 59.73
C ALA A 52 43.19 36.14 59.57
N LEU A 53 42.43 36.31 60.66
CA LEU A 53 40.97 36.27 60.64
C LEU A 53 40.39 37.51 59.96
N GLN A 54 40.98 38.68 60.22
CA GLN A 54 40.58 39.94 59.61
C GLN A 54 40.78 39.95 58.08
N LYS A 55 41.87 39.34 57.59
CA LYS A 55 42.12 39.15 56.15
C LYS A 55 41.12 38.19 55.49
N ARG A 56 40.65 37.16 56.20
CA ARG A 56 39.59 36.26 55.72
C ARG A 56 38.22 36.93 55.74
N LEU A 57 37.94 37.72 56.78
CA LEU A 57 36.72 38.53 56.91
C LEU A 57 36.62 39.63 55.85
N SER A 58 37.74 40.25 55.44
CA SER A 58 37.73 41.25 54.35
C SER A 58 37.62 40.63 52.95
N ALA A 59 38.02 39.36 52.79
CA ALA A 59 37.89 38.60 51.54
C ALA A 59 36.52 37.92 51.36
N LEU A 60 35.70 37.81 52.42
CA LEU A 60 34.38 37.18 52.41
C LEU A 60 33.29 38.02 51.69
N PRO A 61 33.19 39.35 51.87
CA PRO A 61 32.23 40.19 51.15
C PRO A 61 32.35 40.14 49.62
N PRO A 62 33.55 40.23 49.01
CA PRO A 62 33.66 40.13 47.55
C PRO A 62 33.27 38.74 47.05
N THR A 63 33.63 37.66 47.76
CA THR A 63 33.23 36.29 47.38
C THR A 63 31.73 36.05 47.54
N LEU A 64 31.08 36.61 48.57
CA LEU A 64 29.62 36.56 48.69
C LEU A 64 28.91 37.40 47.62
N ARG A 65 29.51 38.53 47.19
CA ARG A 65 29.00 39.33 46.07
C ARG A 65 29.10 38.56 44.76
N THR A 66 30.22 37.91 44.47
CA THR A 66 30.37 37.07 43.26
C THR A 66 29.41 35.89 43.29
N MET A 67 29.30 35.18 44.42
CA MET A 67 28.34 34.08 44.54
C MET A 67 26.88 34.54 44.37
N LYS A 68 26.54 35.75 44.86
CA LYS A 68 25.20 36.34 44.67
C LYS A 68 24.94 36.70 43.21
N THR A 69 25.93 37.24 42.49
CA THR A 69 25.81 37.52 41.05
C THR A 69 25.70 36.23 40.24
N ASP A 70 26.48 35.19 40.61
CA ASP A 70 26.45 33.90 39.95
C ASP A 70 25.10 33.21 40.15
N TYR A 71 24.54 33.27 41.38
CA TYR A 71 23.20 32.75 41.67
C TYR A 71 22.12 33.51 40.89
N ALA A 72 22.19 34.83 40.80
CA ALA A 72 21.25 35.62 40.02
C ALA A 72 21.34 35.30 38.51
N SER A 73 22.55 35.11 38.01
CA SER A 73 22.82 34.70 36.62
C SER A 73 22.26 33.32 36.33
N LEU A 74 22.57 32.32 37.16
CA LEU A 74 22.07 30.95 37.01
C LEU A 74 20.54 30.89 37.11
N ARG A 75 19.94 31.63 38.05
CA ARG A 75 18.48 31.73 38.17
C ARG A 75 17.85 32.34 36.92
N SER A 76 18.49 33.34 36.31
CA SER A 76 18.05 33.90 35.04
C SER A 76 18.16 32.90 33.90
N GLN A 77 19.27 32.15 33.82
CA GLN A 77 19.44 31.11 32.79
C GLN A 77 18.37 30.03 32.90
N VAL A 78 18.11 29.52 34.10
CA VAL A 78 17.07 28.50 34.34
C VAL A 78 15.69 28.99 33.90
N ARG A 79 15.33 30.26 34.18
CA ARG A 79 14.08 30.86 33.69
C ARG A 79 14.05 30.94 32.16
N ASN A 80 15.12 31.45 31.55
CA ASN A 80 15.21 31.56 30.10
C ASN A 80 15.09 30.20 29.41
N PHE A 81 15.69 29.14 29.96
CA PHE A 81 15.52 27.77 29.46
C PHE A 81 14.08 27.28 29.61
N SER A 82 13.42 27.54 30.75
CA SER A 82 12.02 27.17 30.96
C SER A 82 11.10 27.82 29.92
N ASP A 83 11.25 29.13 29.71
CA ASP A 83 10.45 29.89 28.75
C ASP A 83 10.72 29.43 27.31
N PHE A 84 11.99 29.10 27.01
CA PHE A 84 12.38 28.53 25.72
C PHE A 84 11.72 27.17 25.46
N TYR A 85 11.74 26.26 26.43
CA TYR A 85 11.09 24.94 26.29
C TYR A 85 9.58 25.07 26.16
N GLU A 86 8.92 25.95 26.93
CA GLU A 86 7.48 26.18 26.78
C GLU A 86 7.12 26.68 25.38
N THR A 87 7.93 27.58 24.82
CA THR A 87 7.72 28.11 23.47
C THR A 87 7.97 27.03 22.42
N ALA A 88 9.08 26.30 22.51
CA ALA A 88 9.42 25.21 21.60
C ALA A 88 8.36 24.08 21.61
N ILE A 89 7.85 23.71 22.80
CA ILE A 89 6.77 22.72 22.92
C ILE A 89 5.49 23.22 22.24
N LYS A 90 5.11 24.49 22.42
CA LYS A 90 3.94 25.08 21.74
C LYS A 90 4.09 25.07 20.22
N GLU A 91 5.25 25.44 19.71
CA GLU A 91 5.54 25.43 18.28
C GLU A 91 5.48 24.02 17.69
N ILE A 92 6.10 23.04 18.36
CA ILE A 92 6.07 21.63 17.94
C ILE A 92 4.64 21.08 17.95
N MET A 93 3.86 21.37 19.00
CA MET A 93 2.46 20.93 19.07
C MET A 93 1.60 21.55 17.96
N ALA A 94 1.79 22.84 17.66
CA ALA A 94 1.10 23.49 16.56
C ALA A 94 1.44 22.82 15.22
N ALA A 95 2.72 22.58 14.95
CA ALA A 95 3.19 21.92 13.74
C ALA A 95 2.66 20.48 13.61
N ILE A 96 2.61 19.71 14.72
CA ILE A 96 2.04 18.35 14.73
C ILE A 96 0.54 18.37 14.40
N ASN A 97 -0.21 19.31 14.99
CA ASN A 97 -1.65 19.42 14.73
C ASN A 97 -1.92 19.79 13.27
N GLU A 98 -1.21 20.77 12.74
CA GLU A 98 -1.31 21.17 11.33
C GLU A 98 -0.96 20.00 10.39
N MET A 99 0.13 19.29 10.66
CA MET A 99 0.51 18.10 9.90
C MET A 99 -0.54 16.98 10.01
N SER A 100 -1.14 16.79 11.18
CA SER A 100 -2.19 15.80 11.39
C SER A 100 -3.45 16.12 10.60
N GLU A 101 -3.87 17.40 10.58
CA GLU A 101 -5.01 17.86 9.81
C GLU A 101 -4.76 17.76 8.30
N ALA A 102 -3.58 18.18 7.84
CA ALA A 102 -3.17 18.06 6.44
C ALA A 102 -3.16 16.60 5.98
N ASN A 103 -2.64 15.68 6.81
CA ASN A 103 -2.65 14.25 6.49
C ASN A 103 -4.07 13.66 6.43
N LYS A 104 -4.98 14.10 7.31
CA LYS A 104 -6.39 13.67 7.25
C LYS A 104 -7.08 14.14 5.97
N ASP A 105 -6.91 15.41 5.62
CA ASP A 105 -7.47 15.97 4.37
C ASP A 105 -6.86 15.28 3.14
N LEU A 106 -5.56 15.01 3.14
CA LEU A 106 -4.88 14.27 2.07
C LEU A 106 -5.44 12.84 1.91
N LEU A 107 -5.65 12.12 3.01
CA LEU A 107 -6.26 10.78 2.98
C LEU A 107 -7.70 10.81 2.45
N GLU A 108 -8.49 11.82 2.80
CA GLU A 108 -9.85 11.97 2.28
C GLU A 108 -9.85 12.27 0.77
N LYS A 109 -8.99 13.19 0.33
CA LYS A 109 -8.81 13.49 -1.10
C LYS A 109 -8.34 12.27 -1.88
N TYR A 110 -7.39 11.51 -1.34
CA TYR A 110 -6.90 10.28 -1.95
C TYR A 110 -8.01 9.23 -2.10
N ARG A 111 -8.82 9.00 -1.05
CA ARG A 111 -9.97 8.08 -1.14
C ARG A 111 -10.99 8.50 -2.20
N LYS A 112 -11.27 9.80 -2.31
CA LYS A 112 -12.16 10.35 -3.35
C LYS A 112 -11.59 10.13 -4.76
N GLU A 113 -10.29 10.34 -4.94
CA GLU A 113 -9.60 10.08 -6.20
C GLU A 113 -9.70 8.59 -6.59
N VAL A 114 -9.39 7.67 -5.67
CA VAL A 114 -9.45 6.23 -5.94
C VAL A 114 -10.87 5.80 -6.33
N ALA A 115 -11.89 6.31 -5.65
CA ALA A 115 -13.29 6.03 -5.99
C ALA A 115 -13.68 6.58 -7.38
N LEU A 116 -13.22 7.78 -7.73
CA LEU A 116 -13.45 8.37 -9.06
C LEU A 116 -12.71 7.61 -10.15
N ARG A 117 -11.46 7.20 -9.91
CA ARG A 117 -10.65 6.42 -10.85
C ARG A 117 -11.32 5.09 -11.17
N ARG A 118 -11.80 4.36 -10.14
CA ARG A 118 -12.59 3.13 -10.33
C ARG A 118 -13.84 3.38 -11.17
N LYS A 119 -14.58 4.46 -10.88
CA LYS A 119 -15.79 4.82 -11.62
C LYS A 119 -15.50 5.11 -13.10
N TYR A 120 -14.49 5.93 -13.39
CA TYR A 120 -14.15 6.30 -14.76
C TYR A 120 -13.53 5.13 -15.52
N HIS A 121 -12.73 4.30 -14.86
CA HIS A 121 -12.19 3.07 -15.44
C HIS A 121 -13.31 2.16 -15.95
N GLU A 122 -14.31 1.90 -15.11
CA GLU A 122 -15.45 1.06 -15.51
C GLU A 122 -16.23 1.69 -16.68
N GLN A 123 -16.51 2.99 -16.62
CA GLN A 123 -17.18 3.68 -17.73
C GLN A 123 -16.40 3.58 -19.05
N LEU A 124 -15.07 3.65 -19.00
CA LEU A 124 -14.23 3.49 -20.20
C LEU A 124 -14.28 2.06 -20.75
N VAL A 125 -14.31 1.05 -19.88
CA VAL A 125 -14.46 -0.36 -20.28
C VAL A 125 -15.85 -0.60 -20.89
N GLU A 126 -16.90 -0.09 -20.26
CA GLU A 126 -18.29 -0.21 -20.76
C GLU A 126 -18.46 0.48 -22.12
N LEU A 127 -17.87 1.66 -22.30
CA LEU A 127 -17.87 2.39 -23.58
C LEU A 127 -17.14 1.64 -24.70
N LYS A 128 -16.11 0.85 -24.37
CA LYS A 128 -15.45 -0.06 -25.34
C LYS A 128 -16.30 -1.30 -25.64
N GLY A 129 -17.34 -1.57 -24.85
CA GLY A 129 -18.21 -2.73 -24.96
C GLY A 129 -17.85 -3.84 -23.96
N ASN A 130 -18.89 -4.39 -23.31
CA ASN A 130 -18.75 -5.47 -22.32
C ASN A 130 -18.36 -6.82 -22.95
N ILE A 131 -18.61 -6.98 -24.25
CA ILE A 131 -18.21 -8.16 -25.03
C ILE A 131 -17.40 -7.65 -26.20
N ARG A 132 -16.14 -8.09 -26.29
CA ARG A 132 -15.20 -7.69 -27.34
C ARG A 132 -14.58 -8.91 -28.00
N VAL A 133 -14.42 -8.84 -29.31
CA VAL A 133 -13.81 -9.86 -30.15
C VAL A 133 -12.52 -9.29 -30.74
N LEU A 134 -11.39 -9.79 -30.23
CA LEU A 134 -10.07 -9.43 -30.72
C LEU A 134 -9.52 -10.55 -31.60
N CYS A 135 -9.04 -10.22 -32.80
CA CYS A 135 -8.38 -11.18 -33.69
C CYS A 135 -6.87 -11.02 -33.59
N ARG A 136 -6.13 -12.13 -33.48
CA ARG A 136 -4.67 -12.14 -33.57
C ARG A 136 -4.23 -13.04 -34.71
N VAL A 137 -3.58 -12.45 -35.71
CA VAL A 137 -3.05 -13.19 -36.85
C VAL A 137 -1.70 -13.82 -36.48
N LYS A 138 -1.57 -15.14 -36.63
CA LYS A 138 -0.30 -15.85 -36.40
C LYS A 138 0.67 -15.54 -37.55
N PRO A 139 1.95 -15.20 -37.29
CA PRO A 139 2.95 -15.12 -38.33
C PRO A 139 3.21 -16.48 -38.99
N VAL A 140 3.48 -16.43 -40.30
CA VAL A 140 3.84 -17.60 -41.10
C VAL A 140 5.22 -18.08 -40.68
N LEU A 141 5.31 -19.28 -40.12
CA LEU A 141 6.58 -19.87 -39.71
C LEU A 141 7.30 -20.49 -40.91
N LYS A 142 8.62 -20.68 -40.82
CA LYS A 142 9.40 -21.35 -41.89
C LYS A 142 8.94 -22.79 -42.12
N GLU A 143 8.47 -23.45 -41.06
CA GLU A 143 7.89 -24.80 -41.11
C GLU A 143 6.52 -24.81 -41.80
N ASP A 144 5.81 -23.67 -41.84
CA ASP A 144 4.54 -23.55 -42.53
C ASP A 144 4.75 -23.32 -44.05
N GLN A 145 5.99 -23.06 -44.50
CA GLN A 145 6.38 -22.87 -45.91
C GLN A 145 6.57 -24.22 -46.63
N HIS A 146 5.54 -25.06 -46.61
CA HIS A 146 5.47 -26.20 -47.51
C HIS A 146 4.78 -25.73 -48.80
N GLU A 147 5.57 -25.72 -49.88
CA GLU A 147 5.23 -25.34 -51.27
C GLU A 147 5.49 -23.87 -51.63
N GLU A 148 6.30 -23.67 -52.70
CA GLU A 148 6.42 -22.40 -53.41
C GLU A 148 5.02 -21.96 -53.90
N GLY A 149 4.44 -20.94 -53.26
CA GLY A 149 3.19 -20.34 -53.74
C GLY A 149 2.01 -20.28 -52.76
N GLN A 150 2.19 -20.54 -51.46
CA GLN A 150 1.14 -20.20 -50.48
C GLN A 150 0.92 -18.69 -50.43
N ALA A 151 -0.11 -18.22 -51.13
CA ALA A 151 -0.56 -16.84 -51.10
C ALA A 151 -0.94 -16.46 -49.67
N VAL A 152 -0.52 -15.26 -49.22
CA VAL A 152 -0.97 -14.68 -47.95
C VAL A 152 -2.49 -14.59 -47.97
N VAL A 153 -3.13 -15.49 -47.21
CA VAL A 153 -4.60 -15.65 -47.17
C VAL A 153 -5.25 -14.52 -46.36
N VAL A 154 -4.49 -13.86 -45.50
CA VAL A 154 -5.00 -12.89 -44.53
C VAL A 154 -4.24 -11.57 -44.67
N THR A 155 -4.97 -10.49 -44.91
CA THR A 155 -4.44 -9.13 -45.00
C THR A 155 -5.05 -8.28 -43.90
N THR A 156 -4.20 -7.60 -43.14
CA THR A 156 -4.59 -6.59 -42.13
C THR A 156 -4.35 -5.20 -42.71
N ASP A 157 -5.21 -4.25 -42.38
CA ASP A 157 -5.01 -2.84 -42.76
C ASP A 157 -4.19 -2.11 -41.68
N PRO A 158 -2.98 -1.61 -41.99
CA PRO A 158 -2.18 -0.86 -41.00
C PRO A 158 -2.86 0.42 -40.49
N ASN A 159 -3.79 0.99 -41.25
CA ASN A 159 -4.51 2.22 -40.89
C ASN A 159 -5.86 1.93 -40.22
N ASN A 160 -6.28 0.67 -40.17
CA ASN A 160 -7.55 0.27 -39.58
C ASN A 160 -7.38 -1.02 -38.77
N GLU A 161 -7.14 -0.84 -37.47
CA GLU A 161 -6.98 -1.93 -36.50
C GLU A 161 -8.25 -2.76 -36.29
N SER A 162 -9.38 -2.44 -36.91
CA SER A 162 -10.64 -3.21 -36.79
C SER A 162 -10.92 -4.09 -38.00
N ALA A 163 -10.21 -3.90 -39.12
CA ALA A 163 -10.50 -4.58 -40.38
C ALA A 163 -9.56 -5.77 -40.66
N LEU A 164 -10.17 -6.88 -41.09
CA LEU A 164 -9.48 -8.11 -41.50
C LEU A 164 -10.03 -8.61 -42.83
N THR A 165 -9.16 -8.79 -43.81
CA THR A 165 -9.52 -9.36 -45.12
C THR A 165 -8.97 -10.76 -45.25
N VAL A 166 -9.84 -11.74 -45.53
CA VAL A 166 -9.49 -13.15 -45.72
C VAL A 166 -9.83 -13.59 -47.14
N LEU A 167 -8.84 -14.05 -47.89
CA LEU A 167 -8.97 -14.61 -49.24
C LEU A 167 -9.27 -16.11 -49.16
N SER A 168 -10.51 -16.53 -49.43
CA SER A 168 -10.88 -17.95 -49.43
C SER A 168 -11.43 -18.36 -50.80
N LYS A 169 -10.80 -19.36 -51.44
CA LYS A 169 -11.20 -19.89 -52.76
C LYS A 169 -11.34 -18.79 -53.82
N GLY A 170 -10.42 -17.83 -53.85
CA GLY A 170 -10.41 -16.70 -54.78
C GLY A 170 -11.43 -15.59 -54.48
N LYS A 171 -12.18 -15.67 -53.36
CA LYS A 171 -13.09 -14.62 -52.91
C LYS A 171 -12.55 -13.96 -51.64
N ALA A 172 -12.41 -12.64 -51.68
CA ALA A 172 -12.10 -11.84 -50.50
C ALA A 172 -13.35 -11.71 -49.63
N LYS A 173 -13.18 -11.94 -48.32
CA LYS A 173 -14.19 -11.68 -47.29
C LYS A 173 -13.61 -10.69 -46.30
N ASN A 174 -14.34 -9.61 -46.04
CA ASN A 174 -13.95 -8.59 -45.07
C ASN A 174 -14.70 -8.85 -43.76
N PHE A 175 -13.97 -8.74 -42.65
CA PHE A 175 -14.50 -8.82 -41.30
C PHE A 175 -14.13 -7.55 -40.55
N GLU A 176 -15.05 -7.08 -39.73
CA GLU A 176 -14.85 -5.95 -38.82
C GLU A 176 -15.00 -6.45 -37.39
N LEU A 177 -14.00 -6.18 -36.56
CA LEU A 177 -13.85 -6.68 -35.20
C LEU A 177 -13.38 -5.54 -34.30
N ASP A 178 -13.47 -5.72 -32.98
CA ASP A 178 -13.06 -4.67 -32.03
C ASP A 178 -11.57 -4.33 -32.14
N LYS A 179 -10.73 -5.33 -32.44
CA LYS A 179 -9.31 -5.14 -32.77
C LYS A 179 -8.73 -6.32 -33.54
N VAL A 180 -7.75 -6.05 -34.39
CA VAL A 180 -7.04 -6.99 -35.24
C VAL A 180 -5.54 -6.76 -35.08
N PHE A 181 -4.88 -7.71 -34.42
CA PHE A 181 -3.44 -7.72 -34.24
C PHE A 181 -2.76 -8.35 -35.46
N HIS A 182 -1.87 -7.59 -36.09
CA HIS A 182 -1.07 -8.03 -37.23
C HIS A 182 -0.06 -9.13 -36.82
N PRO A 183 0.50 -9.89 -37.78
CA PRO A 183 1.42 -10.99 -37.51
C PRO A 183 2.65 -10.67 -36.65
N GLN A 184 3.10 -9.42 -36.66
CA GLN A 184 4.26 -8.96 -35.90
C GLN A 184 3.88 -8.42 -34.51
N ALA A 185 2.59 -8.39 -34.17
CA ALA A 185 2.12 -7.93 -32.87
C ALA A 185 2.66 -8.83 -31.74
N THR A 186 3.28 -8.18 -30.77
CA THR A 186 3.95 -8.79 -29.63
C THR A 186 2.95 -9.28 -28.58
N GLN A 187 3.41 -10.10 -27.62
CA GLN A 187 2.58 -10.48 -26.47
C GLN A 187 2.24 -9.28 -25.58
N GLU A 188 3.13 -8.28 -25.54
CA GLU A 188 2.94 -7.06 -24.76
C GLU A 188 1.79 -6.23 -25.33
N GLU A 189 1.81 -5.96 -26.64
CA GLU A 189 0.76 -5.19 -27.31
C GLU A 189 -0.62 -5.86 -27.19
N VAL A 190 -0.65 -7.20 -27.27
CA VAL A 190 -1.89 -7.96 -27.03
C VAL A 190 -2.35 -7.84 -25.59
N PHE A 191 -1.43 -7.90 -24.62
CA PHE A 191 -1.76 -7.78 -23.21
C PHE A 191 -2.23 -6.38 -22.82
N GLN A 192 -1.65 -5.31 -23.38
CA GLN A 192 -2.07 -3.93 -23.12
C GLN A 192 -3.55 -3.67 -23.44
N GLU A 193 -4.11 -4.38 -24.43
CA GLU A 193 -5.55 -4.27 -24.74
C GLU A 193 -6.44 -4.99 -23.70
N ILE A 194 -5.88 -5.97 -22.99
CA ILE A 194 -6.56 -6.84 -22.03
C ILE A 194 -6.34 -6.36 -20.58
N GLU A 195 -5.22 -5.70 -20.30
CA GLU A 195 -4.83 -5.19 -18.98
C GLU A 195 -5.96 -4.42 -18.26
N PRO A 196 -6.74 -3.53 -18.92
CA PRO A 196 -7.85 -2.85 -18.25
C PRO A 196 -8.89 -3.80 -17.65
N LEU A 197 -9.13 -4.97 -18.26
CA LEU A 197 -10.05 -5.97 -17.75
C LEU A 197 -9.51 -6.60 -16.46
N ILE A 198 -8.20 -6.80 -16.36
CA ILE A 198 -7.57 -7.32 -15.14
C ILE A 198 -7.78 -6.34 -13.97
N THR A 199 -7.64 -5.04 -14.23
CA THR A 199 -7.96 -4.00 -13.25
C THR A 199 -9.43 -4.00 -12.85
N SER A 200 -10.36 -4.19 -13.80
CA SER A 200 -11.80 -4.35 -13.49
C SER A 200 -12.05 -5.54 -12.57
N CYS A 201 -11.35 -6.67 -12.74
CA CYS A 201 -11.44 -7.80 -11.82
C CYS A 201 -11.02 -7.45 -10.39
N ILE A 202 -9.92 -6.72 -10.23
CA ILE A 202 -9.44 -6.27 -8.92
C ILE A 202 -10.43 -5.27 -8.27
N ASP A 203 -11.13 -4.52 -9.10
CA ASP A 203 -12.22 -3.62 -8.70
C ASP A 203 -13.57 -4.37 -8.48
N GLY A 204 -13.60 -5.70 -8.55
CA GLY A 204 -14.73 -6.55 -8.18
C GLY A 204 -15.72 -6.87 -9.31
N TYR A 205 -15.29 -6.82 -10.57
CA TYR A 205 -16.10 -7.22 -11.73
C TYR A 205 -15.68 -8.60 -12.26
N HIS A 206 -16.63 -9.39 -12.75
CA HIS A 206 -16.32 -10.69 -13.35
C HIS A 206 -15.74 -10.53 -14.75
N VAL A 207 -14.59 -11.17 -15.00
CA VAL A 207 -13.91 -11.09 -16.30
C VAL A 207 -13.63 -12.48 -16.85
N CYS A 208 -13.98 -12.66 -18.12
CA CYS A 208 -13.74 -13.91 -18.84
C CYS A 208 -12.99 -13.65 -20.14
N ILE A 209 -11.87 -14.35 -20.32
CA ILE A 209 -11.04 -14.25 -21.52
C ILE A 209 -11.00 -15.61 -22.21
N PHE A 210 -11.44 -15.65 -23.47
CA PHE A 210 -11.44 -16.84 -24.29
C PHE A 210 -10.44 -16.75 -25.43
N ALA A 211 -9.71 -17.83 -25.67
CA ALA A 211 -8.93 -18.01 -26.89
C ALA A 211 -9.62 -19.03 -27.81
N TYR A 212 -9.99 -18.60 -29.02
CA TYR A 212 -10.66 -19.42 -30.02
C TYR A 212 -9.86 -19.53 -31.32
N GLY A 213 -9.99 -20.66 -32.03
CA GLY A 213 -9.31 -20.93 -33.29
C GLY A 213 -8.99 -22.41 -33.51
N GLN A 214 -8.59 -22.78 -34.72
CA GLN A 214 -8.21 -24.16 -35.06
C GLN A 214 -6.92 -24.62 -34.36
N THR A 215 -6.65 -25.93 -34.35
CA THR A 215 -5.35 -26.45 -33.88
C THR A 215 -4.20 -25.81 -34.66
N GLY A 216 -3.15 -25.38 -33.95
CA GLY A 216 -2.00 -24.70 -34.57
C GLY A 216 -2.18 -23.19 -34.83
N SER A 217 -3.36 -22.60 -34.56
CA SER A 217 -3.62 -21.17 -34.81
C SER A 217 -2.96 -20.21 -33.81
N GLY A 218 -2.28 -20.71 -32.78
CA GLY A 218 -1.60 -19.89 -31.78
C GLY A 218 -2.37 -19.63 -30.47
N LYS A 219 -3.48 -20.32 -30.19
CA LYS A 219 -4.25 -20.17 -28.93
C LYS A 219 -3.38 -20.31 -27.67
N THR A 220 -2.64 -21.42 -27.55
CA THR A 220 -1.75 -21.68 -26.41
C THR A 220 -0.64 -20.65 -26.34
N TYR A 221 -0.08 -20.23 -27.48
CA TYR A 221 0.91 -19.16 -27.51
C TYR A 221 0.33 -17.84 -27.00
N SER A 222 -0.90 -17.45 -27.38
CA SER A 222 -1.50 -16.21 -26.87
C SER A 222 -1.79 -16.27 -25.37
N MET A 223 -2.35 -17.37 -24.87
CA MET A 223 -2.76 -17.46 -23.46
C MET A 223 -1.57 -17.75 -22.53
N GLU A 224 -0.73 -18.71 -22.88
CA GLU A 224 0.38 -19.16 -22.03
C GLU A 224 1.72 -18.53 -22.43
N GLY A 225 1.98 -18.45 -23.73
CA GLY A 225 3.24 -17.98 -24.30
C GLY A 225 4.38 -18.96 -24.14
N THR A 226 5.60 -18.44 -24.22
CA THR A 226 6.83 -19.20 -23.91
C THR A 226 7.43 -18.70 -22.60
N VAL A 227 8.50 -19.35 -22.13
CA VAL A 227 9.22 -18.92 -20.91
C VAL A 227 9.83 -17.52 -21.12
N GLU A 228 10.36 -17.27 -22.32
CA GLU A 228 10.99 -16.01 -22.70
C GLU A 228 9.96 -14.95 -23.08
N ASN A 229 8.82 -15.36 -23.63
CA ASN A 229 7.75 -14.46 -24.08
C ASN A 229 6.40 -14.90 -23.51
N PRO A 230 6.13 -14.61 -22.23
CA PRO A 230 4.91 -15.03 -21.54
C PRO A 230 3.66 -14.47 -22.22
N GLY A 231 2.59 -15.25 -22.22
CA GLY A 231 1.29 -14.88 -22.76
C GLY A 231 0.41 -14.14 -21.74
N ILE A 232 -0.87 -14.01 -22.09
CA ILE A 232 -1.88 -13.27 -21.33
C ILE A 232 -1.97 -13.75 -19.87
N ASN A 233 -1.98 -15.07 -19.63
CA ASN A 233 -2.18 -15.63 -18.28
C ASN A 233 -1.08 -15.19 -17.31
N GLN A 234 0.18 -15.33 -17.72
CA GLN A 234 1.30 -14.97 -16.85
C GLN A 234 1.40 -13.46 -16.63
N ARG A 235 1.09 -12.67 -17.66
CA ARG A 235 1.08 -11.19 -17.58
C ARG A 235 -0.05 -10.68 -16.70
N ALA A 236 -1.26 -11.21 -16.87
CA ALA A 236 -2.43 -10.91 -16.07
C ALA A 236 -2.20 -11.21 -14.59
N LEU A 237 -1.70 -12.40 -14.26
CA LEU A 237 -1.40 -12.76 -12.87
C LEU A 237 -0.32 -11.88 -12.27
N LYS A 238 0.73 -11.54 -13.03
CA LYS A 238 1.78 -10.63 -12.56
C LYS A 238 1.22 -9.23 -12.28
N HIS A 239 0.41 -8.70 -13.21
CA HIS A 239 -0.28 -7.42 -13.06
C HIS A 239 -1.19 -7.41 -11.83
N LEU A 240 -1.99 -8.46 -11.66
CA LEU A 240 -2.89 -8.62 -10.52
C LEU A 240 -2.17 -8.58 -9.18
N PHE A 241 -1.07 -9.32 -9.03
CA PHE A 241 -0.31 -9.27 -7.76
C PHE A 241 0.44 -7.95 -7.56
N ASN A 242 0.90 -7.30 -8.62
CA ASN A 242 1.52 -5.97 -8.51
C ASN A 242 0.51 -4.94 -7.99
N GLU A 243 -0.69 -4.90 -8.58
CA GLU A 243 -1.74 -3.96 -8.18
C GLU A 243 -2.25 -4.24 -6.76
N ILE A 244 -2.37 -5.51 -6.37
CA ILE A 244 -2.69 -5.90 -4.97
C ILE A 244 -1.64 -5.37 -3.99
N GLU A 245 -0.35 -5.49 -4.33
CA GLU A 245 0.74 -5.01 -3.48
C GLU A 245 0.76 -3.47 -3.41
N GLU A 246 0.50 -2.78 -4.53
CA GLU A 246 0.40 -1.31 -4.58
C GLU A 246 -0.78 -0.78 -3.74
N ARG A 247 -1.87 -1.55 -3.63
CA ARG A 247 -3.10 -1.17 -2.91
C ARG A 247 -3.18 -1.72 -1.48
N LYS A 248 -2.15 -2.39 -0.98
CA LYS A 248 -2.17 -3.11 0.33
C LYS A 248 -2.47 -2.23 1.55
N ASP A 249 -2.15 -0.95 1.49
CA ASP A 249 -2.37 0.00 2.59
C ASP A 249 -3.84 0.42 2.71
N MET A 250 -4.63 0.21 1.65
CA MET A 250 -6.05 0.54 1.59
C MET A 250 -6.97 -0.69 1.65
N TRP A 251 -6.53 -1.80 1.06
CA TRP A 251 -7.37 -2.97 0.84
C TRP A 251 -6.63 -4.25 1.25
N THR A 252 -7.40 -5.22 1.76
CA THR A 252 -6.91 -6.58 2.00
C THR A 252 -7.52 -7.51 0.97
N TYR A 253 -6.68 -8.20 0.21
CA TYR A 253 -7.10 -9.12 -0.85
C TYR A 253 -6.81 -10.57 -0.44
N THR A 254 -7.69 -11.48 -0.82
CA THR A 254 -7.47 -12.92 -0.76
C THR A 254 -7.66 -13.47 -2.15
N VAL A 255 -6.62 -14.11 -2.70
CA VAL A 255 -6.66 -14.67 -4.06
C VAL A 255 -6.74 -16.18 -3.96
N SER A 256 -7.70 -16.77 -4.65
CA SER A 256 -7.88 -18.20 -4.76
C SER A 256 -7.90 -18.63 -6.22
N VAL A 257 -7.44 -19.85 -6.49
CA VAL A 257 -7.42 -20.39 -7.85
C VAL A 257 -7.96 -21.81 -7.89
N SER A 258 -8.68 -22.10 -8.96
CA SER A 258 -9.13 -23.43 -9.37
C SER A 258 -8.77 -23.64 -10.84
N SER A 259 -8.52 -24.89 -11.25
CA SER A 259 -8.18 -25.21 -12.64
C SER A 259 -8.94 -26.43 -13.11
N VAL A 260 -9.60 -26.30 -14.26
CA VAL A 260 -10.55 -27.27 -14.79
C VAL A 260 -10.30 -27.52 -16.27
N GLU A 261 -10.41 -28.78 -16.69
CA GLU A 261 -10.48 -29.17 -18.10
C GLU A 261 -11.87 -29.71 -18.41
N ILE A 262 -12.46 -29.25 -19.51
CA ILE A 262 -13.69 -29.82 -20.07
C ILE A 262 -13.30 -30.59 -21.33
N TYR A 263 -13.45 -31.90 -21.29
CA TYR A 263 -13.15 -32.78 -22.42
C TYR A 263 -14.29 -33.77 -22.64
N ASN A 264 -14.88 -33.74 -23.84
CA ASN A 264 -16.02 -34.58 -24.23
C ASN A 264 -17.18 -34.47 -23.22
N GLU A 265 -17.58 -33.24 -22.89
CA GLU A 265 -18.61 -32.91 -21.90
C GLU A 265 -18.34 -33.42 -20.47
N VAL A 266 -17.11 -33.88 -20.18
CA VAL A 266 -16.70 -34.30 -18.83
C VAL A 266 -15.78 -33.24 -18.25
N LEU A 267 -16.16 -32.73 -17.08
CA LEU A 267 -15.39 -31.76 -16.32
C LEU A 267 -14.39 -32.49 -15.42
N ARG A 268 -13.12 -32.08 -15.43
CA ARG A 268 -12.03 -32.69 -14.67
C ARG A 268 -11.26 -31.64 -13.90
N ASP A 269 -10.99 -31.92 -12.63
CA ASP A 269 -10.11 -31.09 -11.80
C ASP A 269 -8.64 -31.30 -12.19
N LEU A 270 -7.95 -30.23 -12.58
CA LEU A 270 -6.52 -30.26 -12.93
C LEU A 270 -5.59 -30.07 -11.71
N LEU A 271 -6.14 -29.68 -10.55
CA LEU A 271 -5.41 -29.54 -9.28
C LEU A 271 -5.56 -30.79 -8.39
N SER A 272 -6.46 -31.72 -8.75
CA SER A 272 -6.56 -33.04 -8.11
C SER A 272 -5.52 -34.01 -8.64
N LYS A 273 -5.01 -34.92 -7.78
CA LYS A 273 -4.04 -35.95 -8.20
C LYS A 273 -4.67 -37.01 -9.09
N ASP A 274 -5.98 -37.25 -8.92
CA ASP A 274 -6.69 -38.36 -9.54
C ASP A 274 -7.57 -37.94 -10.73
N GLY A 275 -7.56 -36.64 -11.08
CA GLY A 275 -8.34 -36.10 -12.20
C GLY A 275 -9.83 -36.40 -12.04
N GLU A 276 -10.37 -36.18 -10.84
CA GLU A 276 -11.74 -36.52 -10.48
C GLU A 276 -12.73 -35.89 -11.46
N LYS A 277 -13.74 -36.68 -11.83
CA LYS A 277 -14.86 -36.19 -12.63
C LYS A 277 -15.74 -35.33 -11.75
N LEU A 278 -16.06 -34.15 -12.25
CA LEU A 278 -16.89 -33.17 -11.56
C LEU A 278 -18.16 -32.90 -12.38
N ASP A 279 -19.21 -32.47 -11.70
CA ASP A 279 -20.48 -32.05 -12.31
C ASP A 279 -20.75 -30.58 -11.98
N ILE A 280 -21.39 -29.86 -12.90
CA ILE A 280 -21.86 -28.49 -12.66
C ILE A 280 -23.25 -28.57 -12.02
N LYS A 281 -23.47 -27.88 -10.89
CA LYS A 281 -24.74 -27.84 -10.16
C LYS A 281 -25.16 -26.41 -9.85
N ILE A 282 -26.45 -26.18 -9.72
CA ILE A 282 -26.98 -24.90 -9.23
C ILE A 282 -26.67 -24.80 -7.73
N ASN A 283 -26.23 -23.62 -7.28
CA ASN A 283 -25.98 -23.34 -5.88
C ASN A 283 -27.25 -23.55 -5.04
N PRO A 284 -27.15 -24.23 -3.89
CA PRO A 284 -28.29 -24.48 -3.01
C PRO A 284 -28.73 -23.25 -2.22
N ASP A 285 -27.99 -22.13 -2.29
CA ASP A 285 -28.25 -20.87 -1.60
C ASP A 285 -29.44 -20.05 -2.19
N GLY A 286 -30.04 -20.53 -3.28
CA GLY A 286 -31.16 -19.86 -3.95
C GLY A 286 -30.76 -18.70 -4.86
N THR A 287 -29.46 -18.45 -5.06
CA THR A 287 -28.96 -17.40 -5.98
C THR A 287 -29.13 -17.77 -7.44
N GLY A 288 -29.29 -19.06 -7.75
CA GLY A 288 -29.32 -19.57 -9.12
C GLY A 288 -27.93 -19.61 -9.78
N GLN A 289 -26.87 -19.24 -9.07
CA GLN A 289 -25.50 -19.32 -9.59
C GLN A 289 -25.06 -20.77 -9.77
N LEU A 290 -24.22 -21.03 -10.76
CA LEU A 290 -23.63 -22.35 -10.97
C LEU A 290 -22.40 -22.52 -10.07
N HIS A 291 -22.19 -23.73 -9.55
CA HIS A 291 -20.96 -24.12 -8.88
C HIS A 291 -20.54 -25.53 -9.29
N VAL A 292 -19.29 -25.85 -9.01
CA VAL A 292 -18.72 -27.17 -9.27
C VAL A 292 -18.37 -27.82 -7.94
N PRO A 293 -19.29 -28.57 -7.31
CA PRO A 293 -19.01 -29.21 -6.03
C PRO A 293 -17.87 -30.22 -6.15
N GLY A 294 -16.93 -30.16 -5.21
CA GLY A 294 -15.71 -30.97 -5.21
C GLY A 294 -14.54 -30.34 -5.97
N LEU A 295 -14.74 -29.23 -6.69
CA LEU A 295 -13.64 -28.50 -7.33
C LEU A 295 -12.66 -27.98 -6.28
N ARG A 296 -11.39 -28.34 -6.44
CA ARG A 296 -10.35 -27.89 -5.54
C ARG A 296 -10.05 -26.41 -5.77
N VAL A 297 -10.17 -25.65 -4.69
CA VAL A 297 -9.81 -24.23 -4.62
C VAL A 297 -8.56 -24.09 -3.75
N MET A 298 -7.54 -23.39 -4.26
CA MET A 298 -6.29 -23.17 -3.55
C MET A 298 -6.03 -21.68 -3.36
N GLU A 299 -5.82 -21.26 -2.11
CA GLU A 299 -5.40 -19.89 -1.80
C GLU A 299 -3.95 -19.68 -2.27
N VAL A 300 -3.72 -18.56 -2.96
CA VAL A 300 -2.43 -18.21 -3.55
C VAL A 300 -1.97 -16.84 -3.08
N LYS A 301 -0.75 -16.79 -2.53
CA LYS A 301 -0.20 -15.58 -1.89
C LYS A 301 0.73 -14.78 -2.80
N SER A 302 1.13 -15.35 -3.93
CA SER A 302 2.02 -14.67 -4.88
C SER A 302 2.01 -15.36 -6.25
N PHE A 303 2.48 -14.62 -7.26
CA PHE A 303 2.72 -15.13 -8.60
C PHE A 303 3.64 -16.37 -8.61
N GLN A 304 4.67 -16.39 -7.76
CA GLN A 304 5.58 -17.53 -7.62
C GLN A 304 4.90 -18.76 -7.02
N HIS A 305 3.94 -18.57 -6.10
CA HIS A 305 3.16 -19.66 -5.56
C HIS A 305 2.27 -20.28 -6.65
N ILE A 306 1.63 -19.45 -7.48
CA ILE A 306 0.83 -19.92 -8.61
C ILE A 306 1.65 -20.78 -9.57
N LYS A 307 2.85 -20.32 -9.97
CA LYS A 307 3.72 -21.08 -10.89
C LYS A 307 4.10 -22.47 -10.38
N LYS A 308 4.08 -22.69 -9.05
CA LYS A 308 4.37 -23.99 -8.44
C LYS A 308 3.13 -24.88 -8.33
N VAL A 309 1.97 -24.26 -8.16
CA VAL A 309 0.71 -24.94 -7.85
C VAL A 309 -0.04 -25.33 -9.12
N ILE A 310 -0.03 -24.47 -10.14
CA ILE A 310 -0.83 -24.67 -11.35
C ILE A 310 0.05 -25.31 -12.44
N PRO A 311 -0.40 -26.41 -13.07
CA PRO A 311 0.18 -26.89 -14.31
C PRO A 311 0.17 -25.80 -15.40
N PRO A 312 0.93 -25.93 -16.51
CA PRO A 312 0.81 -25.03 -17.65
C PRO A 312 -0.66 -24.83 -18.07
N LEU A 313 -1.15 -23.59 -17.95
CA LEU A 313 -2.56 -23.21 -18.09
C LEU A 313 -3.01 -23.37 -19.54
N LYS A 314 -3.85 -24.38 -19.81
CA LYS A 314 -4.48 -24.54 -21.12
C LYS A 314 -5.66 -23.57 -21.29
N ALA A 315 -5.39 -22.47 -21.99
CA ALA A 315 -6.33 -21.67 -22.78
C ALA A 315 -7.48 -20.89 -22.12
N ILE A 316 -7.94 -21.17 -20.90
CA ILE A 316 -8.99 -20.38 -20.24
C ILE A 316 -8.52 -19.92 -18.87
N THR A 317 -8.52 -18.61 -18.64
CA THR A 317 -8.33 -18.00 -17.32
C THR A 317 -9.57 -17.18 -17.03
N ILE A 318 -10.33 -17.62 -16.03
CA ILE A 318 -11.41 -16.84 -15.45
C ILE A 318 -10.80 -16.14 -14.24
N LEU A 319 -10.97 -14.82 -14.18
CA LEU A 319 -10.60 -14.03 -13.01
C LEU A 319 -11.91 -13.60 -12.35
N GLU A 320 -12.14 -14.16 -11.16
CA GLU A 320 -13.29 -13.87 -10.29
C GLU A 320 -12.84 -13.09 -9.06
#